data_AF-A0A252C6C5-F1
#
_entry.id   AF-A0A252C6C5-F1
#
_cell.length_a   1.000
_cell.length_b   1.000
_cell.length_c   1.000
_cell.angle_alpha   90.00
_cell.angle_beta   90.00
_cell.angle_gamma   90.00
#
_symmetry.space_group_name_H-M   'P 1'
#
loop_
_entity.id
_entity.type
_entity.pdbx_description
1 polymer ?
#
loop_
_entity_poly.entity_id
_entity_poly.type
_entity_poly.pdbx_seq_one_letter_code
_entity_poly.pdbx_strand_id
1 'polypeptide(L)'
;MRVLEAARLVITGKLDPEVLWQMTTPAERVAIALLLGRPDHLPPSANTPISAWKTLDARHRDLILRRAPARVAKRLPGYVARSRPAQPVSVAQ
;
A
#
# COMPACT_ATOMS: atom_id res chain seq x y z
N MET A 1 -10.39 -9.11 -6.56
CA MET A 1 -9.60 -8.29 -7.53
C MET A 1 -8.14 -8.25 -7.05
N ARG A 2 -7.11 -8.18 -7.92
CA ARG A 2 -5.72 -8.05 -7.42
C ARG A 2 -5.51 -6.60 -6.95
N VAL A 3 -5.33 -6.39 -5.64
CA VAL A 3 -5.11 -5.07 -4.98
C VAL A 3 -4.06 -4.20 -5.70
N LEU A 4 -2.97 -4.81 -6.18
CA LEU A 4 -1.95 -4.10 -6.97
C LEU A 4 -2.48 -3.56 -8.29
N GLU A 5 -3.32 -4.33 -8.99
CA GLU A 5 -3.90 -3.90 -10.26
C GLU A 5 -4.93 -2.79 -10.03
N ALA A 6 -5.74 -2.89 -8.96
CA ALA A 6 -6.65 -1.83 -8.57
C ALA A 6 -5.91 -0.51 -8.29
N ALA A 7 -4.82 -0.57 -7.52
CA ALA A 7 -3.96 0.59 -7.27
C ALA A 7 -3.37 1.15 -8.58
N ARG A 8 -2.92 0.28 -9.49
CA ARG A 8 -2.40 0.69 -10.80
C ARG A 8 -3.46 1.41 -11.63
N LEU A 9 -4.67 0.87 -11.72
CA LEU A 9 -5.77 1.45 -12.49
C LEU A 9 -6.13 2.84 -11.96
N VAL A 10 -6.20 3.02 -10.63
CA VAL A 10 -6.42 4.32 -10.00
C VAL A 10 -5.29 5.31 -10.33
N ILE A 11 -4.02 4.91 -10.21
CA ILE A 11 -2.87 5.78 -10.54
C ILE A 11 -2.92 6.23 -12.01
N THR A 12 -3.30 5.32 -12.91
CA THR A 12 -3.37 5.61 -14.35
C THR A 12 -4.64 6.34 -14.78
N GLY A 13 -5.55 6.66 -13.84
CA GLY A 13 -6.83 7.31 -14.14
C GLY A 13 -7.81 6.43 -14.93
N LYS A 14 -7.55 5.11 -15.01
CA LYS A 14 -8.39 4.15 -15.74
C LYS A 14 -9.57 3.64 -14.94
N LEU A 15 -9.60 3.93 -13.63
CA LEU A 15 -10.68 3.57 -12.74
C LEU A 15 -10.87 4.68 -11.71
N ASP A 16 -12.12 5.14 -11.59
CA ASP A 16 -12.52 6.09 -10.55
C ASP A 16 -12.47 5.40 -9.17
N PRO A 17 -11.79 6.00 -8.18
CA PRO A 17 -11.80 5.51 -6.80
C PRO A 17 -13.19 5.25 -6.24
N GLU A 18 -14.18 6.10 -6.51
CA GLU A 18 -15.53 5.96 -5.97
C GLU A 18 -16.24 4.71 -6.50
N VAL A 19 -16.03 4.38 -7.78
CA VAL A 19 -16.53 3.13 -8.38
C VAL A 19 -15.80 1.93 -7.78
N LEU A 20 -14.49 2.04 -7.60
CA LEU A 20 -13.69 0.98 -6.99
C LEU A 20 -14.15 0.64 -5.56
N TRP A 21 -14.48 1.66 -4.75
CA TRP A 21 -14.91 1.46 -3.37
C TRP A 21 -16.22 0.70 -3.23
N GLN A 22 -17.08 0.74 -4.24
CA GLN A 22 -18.33 -0.04 -4.28
C GLN A 22 -18.07 -1.55 -4.52
N MET A 23 -16.89 -1.92 -5.01
CA MET A 23 -16.54 -3.29 -5.42
C MET A 23 -15.44 -3.91 -4.53
N THR A 24 -14.92 -3.18 -3.55
CA THR A 24 -13.83 -3.64 -2.67
C THR A 24 -14.31 -3.87 -1.24
N THR A 25 -13.78 -4.91 -0.61
CA THR A 25 -13.89 -5.08 0.84
C THR A 25 -13.14 -3.97 1.61
N PRO A 26 -13.46 -3.73 2.90
CA PRO A 26 -12.71 -2.76 3.72
C PRO A 26 -11.20 -3.03 3.76
N ALA A 27 -10.79 -4.31 3.83
CA ALA A 27 -9.38 -4.69 3.83
C ALA A 27 -8.70 -4.37 2.49
N GLU A 28 -9.35 -4.65 1.37
CA GLU A 28 -8.84 -4.29 0.04
C GLU A 28 -8.74 -2.78 -0.11
N ARG A 29 -9.76 -2.00 0.30
CA ARG A 29 -9.71 -0.53 0.27
C ARG A 29 -8.53 0.01 1.07
N VAL A 30 -8.32 -0.47 2.29
CA VAL A 30 -7.17 -0.07 3.12
C VAL A 30 -5.86 -0.41 2.42
N ALA A 31 -5.72 -1.63 1.89
CA ALA A 31 -4.52 -2.04 1.19
C ALA A 31 -4.24 -1.17 -0.05
N ILE A 32 -5.27 -0.87 -0.86
CA ILE A 32 -5.15 0.00 -2.03
C ILE A 32 -4.75 1.42 -1.60
N ALA A 33 -5.43 2.01 -0.62
CA ALA A 33 -5.12 3.36 -0.12
C ALA A 33 -3.66 3.49 0.36
N LEU A 34 -3.15 2.48 1.07
CA LEU A 34 -1.77 2.43 1.54
C LEU A 34 -0.77 2.26 0.38
N LEU A 35 -1.08 1.45 -0.63
CA LEU A 35 -0.25 1.32 -1.84
C LEU A 35 -0.20 2.61 -2.66
N LEU A 36 -1.32 3.32 -2.75
CA LEU A 36 -1.39 4.63 -3.41
C LEU A 36 -0.66 5.72 -2.62
N GLY A 37 -0.41 5.51 -1.33
CA GLY A 37 0.09 6.53 -0.44
C GLY A 37 -0.87 7.70 -0.25
N ARG A 38 -2.18 7.40 -0.30
CA ARG A 38 -3.30 8.35 -0.20
C ARG A 38 -4.11 8.03 1.07
N PRO A 39 -3.75 8.61 2.23
CA PRO A 39 -4.48 8.36 3.48
C PRO A 39 -5.94 8.85 3.40
N ASP A 40 -6.23 9.83 2.55
CA ASP A 40 -7.59 10.36 2.32
C ASP A 40 -8.54 9.28 1.74
N HIS A 41 -8.00 8.21 1.16
CA HIS A 41 -8.81 7.10 0.63
C HIS A 41 -9.12 6.04 1.70
N LEU A 42 -8.54 6.14 2.91
CA LEU A 42 -8.83 5.22 3.99
C LEU A 42 -10.27 5.38 4.47
N PRO A 43 -10.95 4.28 4.83
CA PRO A 43 -12.25 4.38 5.48
C PRO A 43 -12.10 5.01 6.88
N PRO A 44 -13.14 5.68 7.42
CA PRO A 44 -13.08 6.33 8.73
C PRO A 44 -12.65 5.41 9.87
N SER A 45 -13.02 4.13 9.81
CA SER A 45 -12.64 3.10 10.80
C SER A 45 -11.15 2.74 10.77
N ALA A 46 -10.41 3.11 9.72
CA ALA A 46 -9.01 2.77 9.48
C ALA A 46 -8.14 4.03 9.26
N ASN A 47 -8.56 5.19 9.77
CA ASN A 47 -7.87 6.47 9.54
C ASN A 47 -6.57 6.68 10.34
N THR A 48 -6.16 5.71 11.16
CA THR A 48 -4.88 5.73 11.87
C THR A 48 -3.98 4.59 11.37
N PRO A 49 -2.65 4.71 11.47
CA PRO A 49 -1.75 3.63 11.06
C PRO A 49 -2.04 2.30 11.77
N ILE A 50 -2.38 2.34 13.06
CA ILE A 50 -2.68 1.14 13.85
C ILE A 50 -4.01 0.52 13.41
N SER A 51 -5.07 1.33 13.23
CA SER A 51 -6.36 0.80 12.80
C SER A 51 -6.29 0.24 11.38
N ALA A 52 -5.64 0.94 10.45
CA ALA A 52 -5.35 0.42 9.11
C ALA A 52 -4.60 -0.91 9.15
N TRP A 53 -3.55 -1.02 9.97
CA TRP A 53 -2.78 -2.25 10.09
C TRP A 53 -3.60 -3.42 10.63
N LYS A 54 -4.50 -3.16 11.60
CA LYS A 54 -5.41 -4.17 12.16
C LYS A 54 -6.42 -4.68 11.14
N THR A 55 -6.85 -3.86 10.19
CA THR A 55 -7.78 -4.27 9.11
C THR A 55 -7.13 -5.24 8.12
N LEU A 56 -5.82 -5.20 7.95
CA LEU A 56 -5.10 -6.05 7.00
C LEU A 56 -4.82 -7.45 7.56
N ASP A 57 -4.99 -8.47 6.73
CA ASP A 57 -4.44 -9.81 6.97
C ASP A 57 -2.92 -9.88 6.73
N ALA A 58 -2.31 -11.02 7.06
CA ALA A 58 -0.87 -11.24 6.91
C ALA A 58 -0.36 -11.04 5.48
N ARG A 59 -1.13 -11.45 4.47
CA ARG A 59 -0.75 -11.35 3.06
C ARG A 59 -0.73 -9.90 2.60
N HIS A 60 -1.75 -9.12 2.97
CA HIS A 60 -1.79 -7.70 2.69
C HIS A 60 -0.68 -6.95 3.42
N ARG A 61 -0.43 -7.26 4.70
CA ARG A 61 0.66 -6.66 5.49
C ARG A 61 2.03 -6.83 4.81
N ASP A 62 2.37 -8.05 4.40
CA ASP A 62 3.64 -8.31 3.69
C ASP A 62 3.72 -7.54 2.36
N LEU A 63 2.63 -7.50 1.60
CA LEU A 63 2.56 -6.74 0.36
C LEU A 63 2.80 -5.24 0.58
N ILE A 64 2.13 -4.64 1.57
CA ILE A 64 2.24 -3.22 1.89
C ILE A 64 3.67 -2.88 2.30
N LEU A 65 4.29 -3.66 3.19
CA LEU A 65 5.68 -3.42 3.63
C LEU A 65 6.69 -3.51 2.48
N ARG A 66 6.38 -4.25 1.41
CA ARG A 66 7.25 -4.39 0.23
C ARG A 66 7.03 -3.33 -0.84
N ARG A 67 5.79 -2.88 -1.03
CA ARG A 67 5.38 -2.12 -2.23
C ARG A 67 4.84 -0.72 -1.95
N ALA A 68 4.39 -0.44 -0.73
CA ALA A 68 3.89 0.88 -0.40
C ALA A 68 5.03 1.93 -0.41
N PRO A 69 4.71 3.21 -0.69
CA PRO A 69 5.68 4.28 -0.59
C PRO A 69 6.38 4.30 0.77
N ALA A 70 7.68 4.58 0.79
CA ALA A 70 8.50 4.50 2.01
C ALA A 70 7.93 5.33 3.17
N ARG A 71 7.35 6.51 2.88
CA ARG A 71 6.71 7.38 3.88
C ARG A 71 5.50 6.74 4.58
N VAL A 72 4.79 5.84 3.89
CA VAL A 72 3.66 5.09 4.45
C VAL A 72 4.17 3.88 5.19
N ALA A 73 5.03 3.08 4.55
CA ALA A 73 5.58 1.87 5.16
C ALA A 73 6.24 2.17 6.53
N LYS A 74 7.04 3.24 6.62
CA LYS A 74 7.69 3.69 7.87
C LYS A 74 6.74 4.01 9.03
N ARG A 75 5.47 4.33 8.74
CA ARG A 75 4.45 4.65 9.76
C ARG A 75 3.66 3.44 10.21
N LEU A 76 3.78 2.31 9.51
CA LEU A 76 3.03 1.11 9.79
C LEU A 76 3.76 0.22 10.80
N PRO A 77 3.01 -0.47 11.69
CA PRO A 77 3.58 -1.50 12.54
C PRO A 77 4.30 -2.57 11.70
N GLY A 78 5.39 -3.11 12.24
CA GLY A 78 6.16 -4.16 11.56
C GLY A 78 7.06 -3.67 10.42
N TYR A 79 7.16 -2.36 10.18
CA TYR A 79 8.19 -1.83 9.31
C TYR A 79 9.58 -2.14 9.84
N VAL A 80 10.33 -2.92 9.06
CA VAL A 80 11.76 -3.11 9.23
C VAL A 80 12.42 -2.36 8.09
N ALA A 81 13.35 -1.47 8.41
CA ALA A 81 14.17 -0.80 7.40
C ALA A 81 14.92 -1.87 6.61
N ARG A 82 14.46 -2.16 5.39
CA ARG A 82 15.18 -3.06 4.51
C ARG A 82 16.37 -2.27 3.98
N SER A 83 17.58 -2.65 4.39
CA SER A 83 18.80 -2.23 3.72
C SER A 83 18.63 -2.54 2.24
N ARG A 84 18.54 -1.50 1.41
CA ARG A 84 18.58 -1.68 -0.05
C ARG A 84 19.92 -2.37 -0.32
N PRO A 85 19.95 -3.56 -0.95
CA PRO A 85 21.23 -4.16 -1.31
C PRO A 85 21.97 -3.11 -2.13
N ALA A 86 23.15 -2.72 -1.66
CA ALA A 86 24.03 -1.82 -2.39
C ALA A 86 24.24 -2.48 -3.75
N GLN A 87 23.69 -1.89 -4.82
CA GLN A 87 24.03 -2.34 -6.14
C GLN A 87 25.55 -2.15 -6.27
N PRO A 88 26.32 -3.20 -6.59
CA PRO A 88 27.73 -3.00 -6.89
C PRO A 88 27.77 -2.07 -8.10
N VAL A 89 28.37 -0.89 -7.92
CA VAL A 89 28.77 -0.05 -9.04
C VAL A 89 29.76 -0.88 -9.86
N SER A 90 29.32 -1.31 -11.03
CA SER A 90 30.18 -1.99 -12.00
C SER A 90 31.14 -0.93 -12.55
N VAL A 91 32.31 -0.80 -11.94
CA VAL A 91 33.39 0.04 -12.44
C VAL A 91 34.01 -0.72 -13.61
N ALA A 92 33.66 -0.34 -14.84
CA ALA A 92 34.36 -0.80 -16.02
C ALA A 92 35.76 -0.18 -16.03
N GLN A 93 36.80 -1.03 -16.06
CA GLN A 93 38.17 -0.66 -16.37
C GLN A 93 38.40 -0.72 -17.89
#